data_AF-A0A9P3EFQ3-F1
#
_entry.id   AF-A0A9P3EFQ3-F1
#
_cell.length_a   1.000
_cell.length_b   1.000
_cell.length_c   1.000
_cell.angle_alpha   90.00
_cell.angle_beta   90.00
_cell.angle_gamma   90.00
#
_symmetry.space_group_name_H-M   'P 1'
#
loop_
_entity.id
_entity.type
_entity.pdbx_description
1 polymer ?
#
loop_
_entity_poly.entity_id
_entity_poly.type
_entity_poly.pdbx_seq_one_letter_code
_entity_poly.pdbx_strand_id
1 'polypeptide(L)'
;MSNTPDSTELLPCPFCRQQDAFVEQLDSDASVVICQGLVGEHAACLARGPVGLREHELEDQPGRNAAVREWNSRAQPADHQGKPVEYGPTPGCKQCQEAENCGLTDCPECDAQLCEDVNGDGVRPGSEES
;
A
#
# COMPACT_ATOMS: atom_id res chain seq x y z
N MET A 1 -32.91 7.81 -7.23
CA MET A 1 -32.17 7.95 -5.96
C MET A 1 -30.98 7.03 -6.06
N SER A 2 -29.80 7.58 -6.34
CA SER A 2 -28.57 6.80 -6.45
C SER A 2 -28.11 6.47 -5.03
N ASN A 3 -28.18 5.19 -4.64
CA ASN A 3 -27.53 4.69 -3.43
C ASN A 3 -26.02 4.74 -3.68
N THR A 4 -25.40 5.89 -3.42
CA THR A 4 -23.97 5.93 -3.16
C THR A 4 -23.79 5.19 -1.83
N PRO A 5 -23.13 4.02 -1.78
CA PRO A 5 -22.91 3.35 -0.51
C PRO A 5 -22.16 4.31 0.41
N ASP A 6 -22.73 4.54 1.59
CA ASP A 6 -22.08 5.29 2.65
C ASP A 6 -20.73 4.60 2.92
N SER A 7 -19.62 5.26 2.60
CA SER A 7 -18.27 4.68 2.59
C SER A 7 -17.71 4.52 4.01
N THR A 8 -18.55 4.05 4.93
CA THR A 8 -18.27 3.87 6.35
C THR A 8 -18.11 2.39 6.73
N GLU A 9 -18.42 1.47 5.81
CA GLU A 9 -18.13 0.04 5.92
C GLU A 9 -16.67 -0.24 5.56
N LEU A 10 -16.04 -1.14 6.32
CA LEU A 10 -14.66 -1.56 6.09
C LEU A 10 -14.59 -2.61 4.99
N LEU A 11 -13.77 -2.36 3.97
CA LEU A 11 -13.38 -3.38 3.01
C LEU A 11 -12.47 -4.45 3.67
N PRO A 12 -12.37 -5.65 3.08
CA PRO A 12 -11.48 -6.70 3.57
C PRO A 12 -10.04 -6.20 3.69
N CYS A 13 -9.29 -6.78 4.63
CA CYS A 13 -7.91 -6.38 4.85
C CYS A 13 -7.05 -6.47 3.58
N PRO A 14 -6.31 -5.41 3.19
CA PRO A 14 -5.48 -5.42 1.98
C PRO A 14 -4.37 -6.48 2.03
N PHE A 15 -3.98 -6.93 3.23
CA PHE A 15 -2.89 -7.86 3.45
C PHE A 15 -3.37 -9.32 3.56
N CYS A 16 -4.33 -9.61 4.44
CA CYS A 16 -4.79 -10.98 4.70
C CYS A 16 -6.16 -11.33 4.10
N ARG A 17 -6.85 -10.35 3.48
CA ARG A 17 -8.17 -10.49 2.85
C ARG A 17 -9.32 -10.92 3.79
N GLN A 18 -9.05 -11.05 5.08
CA GLN A 18 -10.09 -11.32 6.08
C GLN A 18 -10.98 -10.09 6.27
N GLN A 19 -12.26 -10.34 6.53
CA GLN A 19 -13.26 -9.33 6.88
C GLN A 19 -13.35 -9.17 8.41
N ASP A 20 -12.19 -9.11 9.06
CA ASP A 20 -12.08 -9.02 10.51
C ASP A 20 -11.16 -7.85 10.86
N ALA A 21 -11.70 -6.65 10.63
CA ALA A 21 -11.07 -5.38 10.95
C ALA A 21 -12.08 -4.47 11.64
N PHE A 22 -11.59 -3.62 12.53
CA PHE A 22 -12.40 -2.70 13.32
C PHE A 22 -11.68 -1.35 13.44
N VAL A 23 -12.44 -0.31 13.80
CA VAL A 23 -11.88 1.02 14.04
C VAL A 23 -11.66 1.21 15.54
N GLU A 24 -10.45 1.60 15.92
CA GLU A 24 -10.06 1.96 17.28
C GLU A 24 -9.82 3.46 17.37
N GLN A 25 -10.34 4.10 18.41
CA GLN A 25 -10.05 5.50 18.71
C GLN A 25 -8.72 5.58 19.47
N LEU A 26 -7.80 6.43 19.01
CA LEU A 26 -6.46 6.58 19.61
C LEU A 26 -6.44 7.66 20.70
N ASP A 27 -7.07 8.81 20.41
CA ASP A 27 -7.10 9.98 21.27
C ASP A 27 -8.37 10.81 21.00
N SER A 28 -8.39 12.08 21.40
CA SER A 28 -9.54 12.98 21.25
C SER A 28 -9.87 13.36 19.80
N ASP A 29 -8.96 13.14 18.87
CA ASP A 29 -9.03 13.69 17.51
C ASP A 29 -8.55 12.72 16.43
N ALA A 30 -8.28 11.46 16.78
CA ALA A 30 -7.79 10.46 15.84
C ALA A 30 -8.33 9.03 16.07
N SER A 31 -8.44 8.30 14.97
CA SER A 31 -8.79 6.87 14.94
C SER A 31 -7.92 6.10 13.95
N VAL A 32 -7.90 4.77 14.07
CA VAL A 32 -7.17 3.87 13.18
C VAL A 32 -7.96 2.59 12.92
N VAL A 33 -7.75 1.97 11.75
CA VAL A 33 -8.29 0.64 11.47
C VAL A 33 -7.25 -0.43 11.82
N ILE A 34 -7.66 -1.51 12.50
CA ILE A 34 -6.80 -2.64 12.87
C ILE A 34 -7.47 -3.94 12.41
N CYS A 35 -6.71 -4.80 11.72
CA CYS A 35 -7.17 -6.14 11.36
C CYS A 35 -6.81 -7.18 12.42
N GLN A 36 -7.77 -7.99 12.85
CA GLN A 36 -7.59 -9.13 13.75
C GLN A 36 -7.73 -10.49 13.05
N GLY A 37 -7.96 -10.48 11.73
CA GLY A 37 -8.12 -11.70 10.95
C GLY A 37 -6.99 -12.71 11.14
N LEU A 38 -7.37 -13.96 11.38
CA LEU A 38 -6.43 -15.07 11.61
C LEU A 38 -5.64 -15.38 10.34
N VAL A 39 -4.33 -15.49 10.47
CA VAL A 39 -3.37 -15.89 9.42
C VAL A 39 -2.66 -17.21 9.75
N GLY A 40 -3.05 -17.87 10.84
CA GLY A 40 -2.56 -19.15 11.30
C GLY A 40 -3.28 -19.58 12.59
N GLU A 41 -2.88 -20.70 13.19
CA GLU A 41 -3.51 -21.26 14.39
C GLU A 41 -3.42 -20.33 15.62
N HIS A 42 -2.29 -19.61 15.73
CA HIS A 42 -2.00 -18.70 16.86
C HIS A 42 -1.48 -17.34 16.38
N ALA A 43 -1.84 -16.92 15.16
CA ALA A 43 -1.36 -15.68 14.57
C ALA A 43 -2.52 -14.87 13.96
N ALA A 44 -2.56 -13.59 14.29
CA ALA A 44 -3.46 -12.61 13.71
C ALA A 44 -2.69 -11.65 12.79
N CYS A 45 -3.38 -11.09 11.80
CA CYS A 45 -2.77 -10.20 10.82
C CYS A 45 -2.19 -8.93 11.45
N LEU A 46 -2.94 -8.30 12.37
CA LEU A 46 -2.56 -7.07 13.08
C LEU A 46 -2.15 -5.90 12.16
N ALA A 47 -2.50 -5.97 10.88
CA ALA A 47 -2.26 -4.88 9.95
C ALA A 47 -2.99 -3.62 10.45
N ARG A 48 -2.21 -2.56 10.59
CA ARG A 48 -2.69 -1.25 11.05
C ARG A 48 -2.79 -0.30 9.87
N GLY A 49 -3.98 0.28 9.70
CA GLY A 49 -4.25 1.28 8.69
C GLY A 49 -3.61 2.64 9.01
N PRO A 50 -3.74 3.61 8.09
CA PRO A 50 -3.44 5.01 8.36
C PRO A 50 -4.27 5.54 9.54
N VAL A 51 -3.69 6.52 10.24
CA VAL A 51 -4.41 7.28 11.27
C VAL A 51 -5.31 8.29 10.56
N GLY A 52 -6.62 8.19 10.80
CA GLY A 52 -7.59 9.20 10.39
C GLY A 52 -7.70 10.27 11.46
N LEU A 53 -7.59 11.54 11.06
CA LEU A 53 -7.81 12.69 11.94
C LEU A 53 -9.27 13.14 11.82
N ARG A 54 -9.77 13.75 12.90
CA ARG A 54 -11.09 14.38 12.96
C ARG A 54 -11.21 15.46 11.89
N GLU A 55 -12.25 15.37 11.08
CA GLU A 55 -12.56 16.29 9.99
C GLU A 55 -13.63 17.32 10.41
N HIS A 56 -14.53 16.94 11.33
CA HIS A 56 -15.53 17.85 11.90
C HIS A 56 -15.83 17.60 13.39
N GLU A 57 -16.30 18.65 14.09
CA GLU A 57 -16.52 18.62 15.55
C GLU A 57 -17.63 17.64 16.00
N LEU A 58 -18.56 17.31 15.11
CA LEU A 58 -19.74 16.47 15.41
C LEU A 58 -19.56 15.00 14.99
N GLU A 59 -18.33 14.51 14.88
CA GLU A 59 -18.09 13.08 14.63
C GLU A 59 -18.45 12.25 15.87
N ASP A 60 -19.21 11.16 15.66
CA ASP A 60 -19.52 10.21 16.74
C ASP A 60 -18.24 9.60 17.33
N GLN A 61 -17.28 9.28 16.46
CA GLN A 61 -15.93 8.88 16.83
C GLN A 61 -14.93 9.71 16.02
N PRO A 62 -14.13 10.57 16.67
CA PRO A 62 -13.13 11.41 16.02
C PRO A 62 -12.17 10.63 15.10
N GLY A 63 -12.09 11.02 13.84
CA GLY A 63 -11.21 10.45 12.83
C GLY A 63 -11.68 9.12 12.23
N ARG A 64 -12.84 8.58 12.65
CA ARG A 64 -13.33 7.27 12.17
C ARG A 64 -13.50 7.24 10.66
N ASN A 65 -14.20 8.22 10.10
CA ASN A 65 -14.53 8.24 8.68
C ASN A 65 -13.27 8.40 7.82
N ALA A 66 -12.33 9.25 8.24
CA ALA A 66 -11.03 9.37 7.59
C ALA A 66 -10.24 8.05 7.64
N ALA A 67 -10.19 7.37 8.79
CA ALA A 67 -9.47 6.10 8.93
C ALA A 67 -10.06 5.00 8.04
N VAL A 68 -11.39 4.91 7.96
CA VAL A 68 -12.10 3.96 7.08
C VAL A 68 -11.82 4.27 5.61
N ARG A 69 -11.90 5.54 5.21
CA ARG A 69 -11.64 5.97 3.83
C ARG A 69 -10.23 5.59 3.37
N GLU A 70 -9.22 5.87 4.19
CA GLU A 70 -7.83 5.54 3.88
C GLU A 70 -7.54 4.03 3.88
N TRP A 71 -8.16 3.29 4.79
CA TRP A 71 -8.12 1.82 4.77
C TRP A 71 -8.70 1.27 3.48
N ASN A 72 -9.90 1.74 3.11
CA ASN A 72 -10.61 1.30 1.92
C ASN A 72 -9.86 1.66 0.64
N SER A 73 -9.22 2.82 0.58
CA SER A 73 -8.34 3.22 -0.52
C SER A 73 -7.22 2.18 -0.77
N ARG A 74 -6.61 1.67 0.30
CA ARG A 74 -5.58 0.61 0.24
C ARG A 74 -6.15 -0.77 -0.07
N ALA A 75 -7.36 -1.05 0.37
CA ALA A 75 -8.04 -2.33 0.17
C ALA A 75 -8.63 -2.50 -1.25
N GLN A 76 -8.73 -1.42 -2.02
CA GLN A 76 -9.20 -1.49 -3.40
C GLN A 76 -8.26 -2.36 -4.24
N PRO A 77 -8.80 -3.24 -5.11
CA PRO A 77 -7.99 -3.97 -6.09
C PRO A 77 -7.20 -2.99 -6.97
N ALA A 78 -5.95 -3.33 -7.29
CA ALA A 78 -5.02 -2.50 -8.04
C ALA A 78 -5.38 -2.32 -9.53
N ASP A 79 -6.64 -2.39 -9.93
CA ASP A 79 -7.06 -2.16 -11.32
C ASP A 79 -6.81 -0.71 -11.78
N HIS A 80 -6.34 0.19 -10.90
CA HIS A 80 -6.21 1.62 -11.18
C HIS A 80 -4.93 2.33 -10.73
N GLN A 81 -3.85 1.65 -10.32
CA GLN A 81 -2.60 2.35 -9.97
C GLN A 81 -1.34 1.62 -10.45
N GLY A 82 -0.74 2.16 -11.52
CA GLY A 82 0.56 1.76 -12.04
C GLY A 82 0.43 0.97 -13.34
N LYS A 83 0.76 1.61 -14.47
CA LYS A 83 1.20 0.84 -15.65
C LYS A 83 2.42 0.01 -15.20
N PRO A 84 2.57 -1.24 -15.66
CA PRO A 84 3.78 -1.99 -15.41
C PRO A 84 4.97 -1.14 -15.84
N VAL A 85 5.90 -0.87 -14.91
CA VAL A 85 7.17 -0.25 -15.26
C VAL A 85 8.02 -1.35 -15.89
N GLU A 86 8.35 -1.16 -17.16
CA GLU A 86 9.21 -2.09 -17.88
C GLU A 86 10.64 -1.92 -17.34
N TYR A 87 11.22 -2.98 -16.79
CA TYR A 87 12.60 -2.99 -16.33
C TYR A 87 13.50 -2.98 -17.56
N GLY A 88 14.48 -2.08 -17.57
CA GLY A 88 15.43 -1.99 -18.66
C GLY A 88 16.56 -1.02 -18.36
N PRO A 89 17.66 -1.10 -19.13
CA PRO A 89 18.79 -0.20 -18.98
C PRO A 89 18.34 1.25 -19.09
N THR A 90 18.85 2.12 -18.20
CA THR A 90 18.55 3.55 -18.28
C THR A 90 18.91 4.06 -19.68
N PRO A 91 17.97 4.67 -20.42
CA PRO A 91 18.26 5.15 -21.78
C PRO A 91 19.48 6.08 -21.80
N GLY A 92 20.54 5.66 -22.47
CA GLY A 92 21.79 6.41 -22.61
C GLY A 92 22.93 6.03 -21.66
N CYS A 93 22.72 5.11 -20.71
CA CYS A 93 23.79 4.60 -19.86
C CYS A 93 24.61 3.51 -20.58
N LYS A 94 25.89 3.77 -20.85
CA LYS A 94 26.78 2.82 -21.55
C LYS A 94 27.15 1.62 -20.66
N GLN A 95 27.22 1.84 -19.35
CA GLN A 95 27.60 0.82 -18.38
C GLN A 95 26.50 -0.19 -18.10
N CYS A 96 25.21 0.11 -18.38
CA CYS A 96 24.14 -0.87 -18.20
C CYS A 96 24.31 -2.10 -19.11
N GLN A 97 24.74 -1.90 -20.36
CA GLN A 97 24.95 -3.01 -21.30
C GLN A 97 26.21 -3.83 -20.95
N GLU A 98 27.24 -3.19 -20.38
CA GLU A 98 28.44 -3.87 -19.89
C GLU A 98 28.12 -4.66 -18.60
N ALA A 99 27.30 -4.10 -17.71
CA ALA A 99 26.88 -4.74 -16.48
C ALA A 99 25.95 -5.95 -16.76
N GLU A 100 25.00 -5.86 -17.69
CA GLU A 100 24.21 -7.00 -18.16
C GLU A 100 25.09 -8.12 -18.74
N ASN A 101 26.04 -7.76 -19.61
CA ASN A 101 26.98 -8.75 -20.19
C ASN A 101 27.89 -9.39 -19.13
N CYS A 102 28.18 -8.68 -18.04
CA CYS A 102 28.93 -9.20 -16.90
C CYS A 102 28.06 -9.97 -15.89
N GLY A 103 26.74 -10.07 -16.12
CA GLY A 103 25.80 -10.73 -15.22
C GLY A 103 25.59 -10.00 -13.89
N LEU A 104 25.81 -8.68 -13.86
CA LEU A 104 25.58 -7.86 -12.67
C LEU A 104 24.10 -7.48 -12.56
N THR A 105 23.61 -7.51 -11.32
CA THR A 105 22.22 -7.19 -10.96
C THR A 105 21.95 -5.70 -10.88
N ASP A 106 23.00 -4.89 -10.86
CA ASP A 106 22.99 -3.45 -10.64
C ASP A 106 24.08 -2.77 -11.47
N CYS A 107 23.78 -1.56 -11.94
CA CYS A 107 24.71 -0.72 -12.69
C CYS A 107 25.40 0.26 -11.74
N PRO A 108 26.72 0.20 -11.55
CA PRO A 108 27.44 1.07 -10.60
C PRO A 108 27.56 2.54 -11.04
N GLU A 109 27.15 2.87 -12.27
CA GLU A 109 27.20 4.26 -12.80
C GLU A 109 25.90 5.03 -12.51
N CYS A 110 24.75 4.37 -12.61
CA CYS A 110 23.45 5.01 -12.47
C CYS A 110 22.56 4.38 -11.38
N ASP A 111 23.11 3.44 -10.61
CA ASP A 111 22.41 2.63 -9.60
C ASP A 111 21.13 1.95 -10.12
N ALA A 112 21.03 1.77 -11.44
CA ALA A 112 19.92 1.07 -12.06
C ALA A 112 20.03 -0.42 -11.78
N GLN A 113 18.94 -1.03 -11.28
CA GLN A 113 18.84 -2.48 -11.16
C GLN A 113 18.54 -3.07 -12.55
N LEU A 114 19.38 -4.01 -12.97
CA LEU A 114 19.37 -4.62 -14.30
C LEU A 114 18.71 -6.01 -14.33
N CYS A 115 18.52 -6.65 -13.17
CA CYS A 115 17.88 -7.95 -13.06
C CYS A 115 16.63 -7.88 -12.19
N GLU A 116 15.66 -8.73 -12.54
CA GLU A 116 14.37 -8.86 -11.88
C GLU A 116 14.54 -9.29 -10.41
N ASP A 117 14.00 -8.45 -9.53
CA ASP A 117 13.24 -8.82 -8.34
C ASP A 117 13.65 -10.12 -7.62
N VAL A 118 14.37 -9.99 -6.50
CA VAL A 118 14.67 -11.11 -5.58
C VAL A 118 13.42 -11.83 -5.03
N ASN A 119 12.22 -11.25 -5.24
CA ASN A 119 10.93 -11.83 -4.86
C ASN A 119 10.10 -12.34 -6.06
N GLY A 120 10.49 -12.05 -7.31
CA GLY A 120 9.80 -12.50 -8.52
C GLY A 120 8.53 -11.73 -8.93
N ASP A 121 8.29 -10.54 -8.37
CA ASP A 121 7.09 -9.72 -8.60
C ASP A 121 7.32 -8.52 -9.54
N GLY A 122 8.57 -8.15 -9.79
CA GLY A 122 8.99 -7.10 -10.71
C GLY A 122 8.40 -5.72 -10.40
N VAL A 123 8.41 -5.24 -9.15
CA VAL A 123 7.96 -3.87 -8.83
C VAL A 123 8.74 -3.25 -7.63
N ARG A 124 9.34 -2.07 -7.81
CA ARG A 124 9.79 -1.20 -6.69
C ARG A 124 8.69 -0.20 -6.30
N PRO A 125 8.42 0.03 -5.00
CA PRO A 125 7.62 1.17 -4.57
C PRO A 125 8.38 2.47 -4.90
N GLY A 126 7.82 3.24 -5.83
CA GLY A 126 8.40 4.48 -6.32
C GLY A 126 8.57 5.53 -5.21
N SER A 127 9.70 6.22 -5.26
CA SER A 127 10.02 7.41 -4.47
C SER A 127 10.16 8.57 -5.46
N GLU A 128 9.20 9.48 -5.49
CA GLU A 128 9.30 10.80 -6.14
C GLU A 128 8.38 11.72 -5.33
N GLU A 129 8.79 12.80 -4.66
CA GLU A 129 9.68 13.92 -5.02
C GLU A 129 9.21 14.67 -6.28
N SER A 130 8.26 15.58 -6.08
CA SER A 130 8.17 16.92 -6.71
C SER A 130 6.98 17.71 -6.15
#